data_AF-A0A3A9BAK0-F1
#
_entry.id   AF-A0A3A9BAK0-F1
#
_cell.length_a   1.000
_cell.length_b   1.000
_cell.length_c   1.000
_cell.angle_alpha   90.00
_cell.angle_beta   90.00
_cell.angle_gamma   90.00
#
_symmetry.space_group_name_H-M   'P 1'
#
loop_
_entity.id
_entity.type
_entity.pdbx_description
1 polymer ?
#
loop_
_entity_poly.entity_id
_entity_poly.type
_entity_poly.pdbx_seq_one_letter_code
_entity_poly.pdbx_strand_id
1 'polypeptide(L)' 'MSKVSKKVATSQPAKEKRYPTEKLLKSKHLAGYQKDFAKAILTEEAYSIKDAKLALDTALKGNAPTHR' A
#
# COMPACT_ATOMS: atom_id res chain seq x y z
N MET A 1 -26.08 1.38 -25.26
CA MET A 1 -25.10 0.34 -24.90
C MET A 1 -24.04 0.95 -24.01
N SER A 2 -23.70 0.23 -22.95
CA SER A 2 -23.01 0.73 -21.75
C SER A 2 -21.48 0.86 -21.90
N LYS A 3 -20.92 1.67 -20.99
CA LYS A 3 -19.55 1.64 -20.42
C LYS A 3 -18.46 2.39 -21.18
N VAL A 4 -18.13 3.60 -20.70
CA VAL A 4 -16.74 3.90 -20.27
C VAL A 4 -16.78 4.91 -19.12
N SER A 5 -16.82 4.41 -17.88
CA SER A 5 -16.67 5.27 -16.71
C SER A 5 -15.24 5.79 -16.63
N LYS A 6 -15.11 7.07 -16.97
CA LYS A 6 -13.99 7.97 -16.71
C LYS A 6 -13.50 7.80 -15.27
N LYS A 7 -12.47 6.98 -15.02
CA LYS A 7 -11.64 7.07 -13.81
C LYS A 7 -10.28 7.59 -14.21
N VAL A 8 -10.23 8.91 -14.22
CA VAL A 8 -9.01 9.72 -14.29
C VAL A 8 -8.13 9.28 -13.13
N ALA A 9 -7.04 8.58 -13.44
CA ALA A 9 -5.94 8.38 -12.50
C ALA A 9 -5.18 9.71 -12.45
N THR A 10 -5.65 10.62 -11.59
CA THR A 10 -4.91 11.84 -11.27
C THR A 10 -3.71 11.45 -10.42
N SER A 11 -2.58 11.26 -11.11
CA SER A 11 -1.23 11.25 -10.54
C SER A 11 -0.97 12.62 -9.90
N GLN A 12 -1.37 12.79 -8.64
CA GLN A 12 -0.96 13.95 -7.85
C GLN A 12 0.47 13.74 -7.35
N PRO A 13 1.36 14.74 -7.49
CA PRO A 13 2.77 14.63 -7.13
C PRO A 13 2.93 14.32 -5.65
N ALA A 14 3.85 13.39 -5.38
CA ALA A 14 4.14 12.80 -4.09
C ALA A 14 4.62 13.83 -3.05
N LYS A 15 3.69 14.51 -2.39
CA LYS A 15 3.92 14.93 -1.00
C LYS A 15 3.88 13.66 -0.16
N GLU A 16 4.93 13.42 0.61
CA GLU A 16 5.11 12.30 1.54
C GLU A 16 4.10 12.38 2.69
N LYS A 17 2.82 12.30 2.35
CA LYS A 17 1.74 12.21 3.33
C LYS A 17 1.76 10.80 3.86
N ARG A 18 2.03 10.68 5.16
CA ARG A 18 1.76 9.44 5.89
C ARG A 18 0.26 9.31 6.08
N TYR A 19 -0.23 8.12 5.83
CA TYR A 19 -1.63 7.76 6.01
C TYR A 19 -1.71 6.65 7.04
N PRO A 20 -2.76 6.63 7.87
CA PRO A 20 -3.02 5.52 8.75
C PRO A 20 -3.05 4.20 7.98
N THR A 21 -2.45 3.16 8.54
CA THR A 21 -2.35 1.83 7.93
C THR A 21 -3.72 1.29 7.55
N GLU A 22 -4.73 1.50 8.39
CA GLU A 22 -6.11 1.13 8.07
C GLU A 22 -6.66 1.79 6.80
N LYS A 23 -6.32 3.07 6.57
CA LYS A 23 -6.72 3.79 5.36
C LYS A 23 -5.93 3.29 4.15
N LEU A 24 -4.65 2.96 4.33
CA LEU A 24 -3.82 2.37 3.27
C LEU A 24 -4.32 0.98 2.85
N LEU A 25 -4.70 0.13 3.81
CA LEU A 25 -5.27 -1.20 3.58
C LEU A 25 -6.62 -1.16 2.85
N LYS A 26 -7.38 -0.09 3.04
CA LYS A 26 -8.64 0.17 2.31
C LYS A 26 -8.41 0.90 0.98
N SER A 27 -7.19 1.36 0.71
CA SER A 27 -6.86 2.13 -0.49
C SER A 27 -6.64 1.24 -1.70
N LYS A 28 -6.83 1.81 -2.90
CA LYS A 28 -6.49 1.14 -4.16
C LYS A 28 -4.99 0.92 -4.36
N HIS A 29 -4.13 1.61 -3.61
CA HIS A 29 -2.67 1.50 -3.78
C HIS A 29 -2.12 0.16 -3.29
N LEU A 30 -2.79 -0.46 -2.31
CA LEU A 30 -2.44 -1.76 -1.75
C LEU A 30 -3.42 -2.87 -2.15
N ALA A 31 -4.36 -2.61 -3.07
CA ALA A 31 -5.38 -3.57 -3.48
C ALA A 31 -4.82 -4.81 -4.21
N GLY A 32 -3.55 -4.78 -4.63
CA GLY A 32 -2.85 -5.95 -5.18
C GLY A 32 -2.27 -6.90 -4.13
N TYR A 33 -2.29 -6.50 -2.84
CA TYR A 33 -1.83 -7.32 -1.73
C TYR A 33 -3.02 -7.87 -0.94
N GLN A 34 -2.87 -9.07 -0.37
CA GLN A 34 -3.87 -9.61 0.55
C GLN A 34 -3.95 -8.72 1.81
N LYS A 35 -5.16 -8.42 2.28
CA LYS A 35 -5.35 -7.52 3.44
C LYS A 35 -4.67 -8.04 4.70
N ASP A 36 -4.77 -9.34 4.98
CA ASP A 36 -4.17 -9.94 6.18
C ASP A 36 -2.65 -9.95 6.10
N PHE A 37 -2.11 -10.23 4.90
CA PHE A 37 -0.67 -10.07 4.64
C PHE A 37 -0.23 -8.63 4.89
N ALA A 38 -0.96 -7.66 4.33
CA ALA A 38 -0.59 -6.27 4.49
C ALA A 38 -0.70 -5.78 5.94
N LYS A 39 -1.64 -6.31 6.73
CA LYS A 39 -1.71 -6.07 8.18
C LYS A 39 -0.54 -6.70 8.94
N ALA A 40 -0.09 -7.89 8.54
CA ALA A 40 1.02 -8.57 9.19
C ALA A 40 2.36 -7.87 8.97
N ILE A 41 2.53 -7.22 7.80
CA ILE A 41 3.76 -6.51 7.45
C ILE A 41 3.73 -5.03 7.87
N LEU A 42 2.59 -4.34 7.71
CA LEU A 42 2.42 -2.95 8.12
C LEU A 42 1.99 -2.90 9.60
N THR A 43 2.95 -3.07 10.50
CA THR A 43 2.71 -3.11 11.94
C THR A 43 2.61 -1.73 12.59
N GLU A 44 3.15 -0.67 11.95
CA GLU A 44 3.02 0.69 12.45
C GLU A 44 1.64 1.30 12.16
N GLU A 45 1.28 2.33 12.94
CA GLU A 45 -0.01 3.02 12.79
C GLU A 45 -0.13 3.80 11.48
N ALA A 46 0.98 4.29 10.91
CA ALA A 46 0.94 5.13 9.72
C ALA A 46 2.18 4.95 8.83
N TYR A 47 1.95 4.75 7.53
CA TYR A 47 3.01 4.65 6.53
C TYR A 47 2.80 5.66 5.40
N SER A 48 3.86 5.97 4.66
CA SER A 48 3.70 6.57 3.34
C SER A 48 3.29 5.50 2.32
N ILE A 49 2.69 5.91 1.19
CA ILE A 49 2.33 4.95 0.12
C ILE A 49 3.58 4.23 -0.42
N LYS A 50 4.73 4.92 -0.46
CA LYS A 50 6.00 4.36 -0.93
C LYS A 50 6.54 3.35 0.06
N ASP A 51 6.62 3.71 1.35
CA ASP A 51 7.14 2.84 2.41
C ASP A 51 6.27 1.59 2.55
N ALA A 52 4.94 1.74 2.55
CA ALA A 52 4.04 0.61 2.65
C ALA A 52 4.22 -0.36 1.47
N LYS A 53 4.36 0.16 0.24
CA LYS A 53 4.64 -0.69 -0.92
C LYS A 53 6.00 -1.37 -0.84
N LEU A 54 7.03 -0.65 -0.39
CA LEU A 54 8.38 -1.18 -0.27
C LEU A 54 8.43 -2.32 0.75
N ALA A 55 7.82 -2.12 1.93
CA ALA A 55 7.72 -3.14 2.97
C ALA A 55 7.00 -4.40 2.47
N LEU A 56 5.89 -4.22 1.77
CA LEU A 56 5.11 -5.35 1.21
C LEU A 56 5.83 -6.07 0.08
N ASP A 57 6.48 -5.35 -0.84
CA ASP A 57 7.27 -5.94 -1.93
C ASP A 57 8.48 -6.71 -1.38
N THR A 58 9.14 -6.15 -0.36
CA THR A 58 10.28 -6.80 0.32
C THR A 58 9.84 -8.09 1.02
N ALA A 59 8.70 -8.05 1.72
CA ALA A 59 8.13 -9.22 2.37
C ALA A 59 7.69 -10.31 1.37
N LEU A 60 7.20 -9.92 0.18
CA LEU A 60 6.81 -10.84 -0.89
C LEU A 60 8.01 -11.46 -1.63
N LYS A 61 9.09 -10.70 -1.80
CA LYS A 61 10.33 -11.19 -2.44
C LYS A 61 11.15 -12.16 -1.58
N GLY A 62 10.72 -12.43 -0.34
CA GLY A 62 11.29 -13.51 0.47
C GLY A 62 12.58 -13.16 1.21
N ASN A 63 12.93 -11.87 1.33
CA ASN A 63 14.04 -11.44 2.19
C ASN A 63 13.50 -10.61 3.36
N ALA A 64 13.14 -11.31 4.43
CA ALA A 64 12.83 -10.69 5.71
C ALA A 64 14.03 -9.85 6.19
N PRO A 65 13.86 -8.57 6.59
CA PRO A 65 14.84 -7.94 7.44
C PRO A 65 14.85 -8.73 8.75
N THR A 66 15.84 -9.59 8.84
CA THR A 66 16.15 -10.39 10.02
C THR A 66 16.59 -9.40 11.09
N HIS A 67 15.68 -8.97 11.96
CA HIS A 67 16.06 -8.41 13.25
C HIS A 67 16.21 -9.61 14.19
N ARG A 68 17.33 -10.32 14.08
CA ARG A 68 17.75 -11.35 15.05
C ARG A 68 18.81 -10.76 15.95
#